data_AF-A0A1Q4FX95-F1
#
_entry.id   AF-A0A1Q4FX95-F1
#
_cell.length_a   1.000
_cell.length_b   1.000
_cell.length_c   1.000
_cell.angle_alpha   90.00
_cell.angle_beta   90.00
_cell.angle_gamma   90.00
#
_symmetry.space_group_name_H-M   'P 1'
#
loop_
_entity.id
_entity.type
_entity.pdbx_description
1 polymer ?
#
loop_
_entity_poly.entity_id
_entity_poly.type
_entity_poly.pdbx_seq_one_letter_code
_entity_poly.pdbx_strand_id
1 'polypeptide(L)'
;MSRPFLSPFHAKPSPITDDGDEFTFCSSCAFAGACRAEGYDKSALEELHCLVEHVGPYHAGTPLFREGDPFNAIAAVRSGTVKTFRIDASGREQVLGFFLLGEVIGLDAIHNGRFPCNAVALDTVSLCRFSFPMMATLATRMPGLQAQLFRLLSQDINKAAAMAGDFSADERMAAFVLSIARRFAYRGFSPTRFVLSMSRTDIGNYLRLAAETVSRVVRRFQDEGLLRVDRREFEILDLRRLQQLALPVLRE
;
A
#
# COMPACT_ATOMS: atom_id res chain seq x y z
N MET A 1 -16.75 -4.75 36.76
CA MET A 1 -17.11 -6.06 36.18
C MET A 1 -17.09 -5.93 34.67
N SER A 2 -15.94 -6.25 34.08
CA SER A 2 -15.60 -6.00 32.69
C SER A 2 -16.11 -7.15 31.82
N ARG A 3 -16.97 -6.83 30.85
CA ARG A 3 -17.42 -7.81 29.84
C ARG A 3 -16.21 -8.24 28.99
N PRO A 4 -16.00 -9.53 28.72
CA PRO A 4 -14.95 -9.96 27.81
C PRO A 4 -15.28 -9.51 26.38
N PHE A 5 -14.36 -8.77 25.77
CA PHE A 5 -14.43 -8.37 24.36
C PHE A 5 -14.13 -9.61 23.51
N LEU A 6 -15.16 -10.18 22.89
CA LEU A 6 -14.99 -11.25 21.91
C LEU A 6 -14.28 -10.69 20.68
N SER A 7 -13.11 -11.26 20.42
CA SER A 7 -12.25 -11.03 19.26
C SER A 7 -13.01 -11.32 17.95
N PRO A 8 -13.06 -10.43 16.94
CA PRO A 8 -13.81 -10.67 15.69
C PRO A 8 -13.14 -11.70 14.75
N PHE A 9 -12.31 -12.59 15.27
CA PHE A 9 -11.38 -13.47 14.55
C PHE A 9 -11.96 -14.84 14.13
N HIS A 10 -13.29 -15.02 14.11
CA HIS A 10 -13.92 -16.30 13.75
C HIS A 10 -15.18 -16.09 12.89
N ALA A 11 -15.07 -15.35 11.80
CA ALA A 11 -16.06 -15.41 10.73
C ALA A 11 -15.60 -16.43 9.69
N LYS A 12 -16.44 -17.43 9.38
CA LYS A 12 -16.18 -18.34 8.25
C LYS A 12 -16.10 -17.49 6.96
N PRO A 13 -15.07 -17.68 6.11
CA PRO A 13 -14.94 -16.92 4.88
C PRO A 13 -16.15 -17.22 3.98
N SER A 14 -16.97 -16.20 3.74
CA SER A 14 -18.03 -16.27 2.73
C SER A 14 -17.43 -15.75 1.42
N PRO A 15 -17.54 -16.51 0.31
CA PRO A 15 -16.86 -16.18 -0.93
C PRO A 15 -17.65 -15.08 -1.63
N ILE A 16 -17.24 -13.83 -1.46
CA ILE A 16 -17.83 -12.72 -2.20
C ILE A 16 -16.73 -12.06 -3.03
N THR A 17 -16.10 -12.86 -3.89
CA THR A 17 -16.17 -12.77 -5.37
C THR A 17 -14.97 -13.51 -5.96
N ASP A 18 -15.28 -14.58 -6.66
CA ASP A 18 -14.41 -15.33 -7.56
C ASP A 18 -13.91 -14.40 -8.68
N ASP A 19 -12.62 -14.11 -8.76
CA ASP A 19 -12.03 -13.30 -9.85
C ASP A 19 -10.96 -14.05 -10.66
N GLY A 20 -11.13 -15.37 -10.78
CA GLY A 20 -10.28 -16.21 -11.62
C GLY A 20 -10.71 -17.69 -11.66
N ASP A 21 -10.40 -18.39 -12.75
CA ASP A 21 -10.79 -19.80 -12.94
C ASP A 21 -9.78 -20.80 -12.33
N GLU A 22 -9.98 -22.10 -12.60
CA GLU A 22 -9.10 -23.21 -12.19
C GLU A 22 -7.64 -23.01 -12.63
N PHE A 23 -7.41 -22.21 -13.67
CA PHE A 23 -6.09 -21.95 -14.26
C PHE A 23 -5.57 -20.52 -14.04
N THR A 24 -6.43 -19.60 -13.61
CA THR A 24 -6.14 -18.17 -13.54
C THR A 24 -6.35 -17.67 -12.12
N PHE A 25 -5.28 -17.43 -11.37
CA PHE A 25 -5.37 -16.78 -10.06
C PHE A 25 -5.85 -15.33 -10.20
N CYS A 26 -6.65 -14.86 -9.24
CA CYS A 26 -7.06 -13.47 -9.00
C CYS A 26 -6.23 -12.49 -9.82
N SER A 27 -6.78 -11.97 -10.91
CA SER A 27 -6.04 -11.14 -11.87
C SER A 27 -5.45 -9.87 -11.22
N SER A 28 -5.93 -9.55 -10.01
CA SER A 28 -5.53 -8.44 -9.14
C SER A 28 -4.61 -8.80 -7.96
N CYS A 29 -4.24 -10.08 -7.75
CA CYS A 29 -3.44 -10.51 -6.60
C CYS A 29 -2.00 -9.97 -6.64
N ALA A 30 -1.52 -9.48 -5.50
CA ALA A 30 -0.16 -8.96 -5.29
C ALA A 30 0.97 -9.95 -5.65
N PHE A 31 0.67 -11.25 -5.61
CA PHE A 31 1.61 -12.33 -5.90
C PHE A 31 1.37 -13.00 -7.26
N ALA A 32 0.33 -12.58 -8.02
CA ALA A 32 -0.04 -13.23 -9.28
C ALA A 32 1.09 -13.27 -10.31
N GLY A 33 1.90 -12.20 -10.39
CA GLY A 33 3.08 -12.17 -11.27
C GLY A 33 4.14 -13.20 -10.89
N ALA A 34 4.37 -13.40 -9.58
CA ALA A 34 5.33 -14.38 -9.09
C ALA A 34 4.83 -15.82 -9.26
N CYS A 35 3.54 -16.07 -9.03
CA CYS A 35 2.91 -17.37 -9.27
C CYS A 35 2.97 -17.76 -10.75
N ARG A 36 2.62 -16.84 -11.66
CA ARG A 36 2.64 -17.08 -13.11
C ARG A 36 4.04 -17.28 -13.68
N ALA A 37 5.03 -16.52 -13.22
CA ALA A 37 6.40 -16.59 -13.75
C ALA A 37 7.07 -17.97 -13.52
N GLU A 38 6.64 -18.68 -12.48
CA GLU A 38 7.16 -20.00 -12.10
C GLU A 38 6.23 -21.15 -12.53
N GLY A 39 5.15 -20.86 -13.28
CA GLY A 39 4.23 -21.87 -13.80
C GLY A 39 3.30 -22.50 -12.76
N TYR A 40 3.11 -21.89 -11.60
CA TYR A 40 2.17 -22.38 -10.59
C TYR A 40 0.74 -21.94 -10.94
N ASP A 41 -0.15 -22.92 -11.05
CA ASP A 41 -1.60 -22.71 -11.17
C ASP A 41 -2.29 -22.73 -9.80
N LYS A 42 -3.61 -22.56 -9.80
CA LYS A 42 -4.41 -22.52 -8.57
C LYS A 42 -4.41 -23.87 -7.83
N SER A 43 -4.35 -24.99 -8.56
CA SER A 43 -4.36 -26.34 -8.00
C SER A 43 -3.09 -26.62 -7.18
N ALA A 44 -1.93 -26.20 -7.70
CA ALA A 44 -0.67 -26.28 -6.97
C ALA A 44 -0.69 -25.37 -5.73
N LEU A 45 -1.33 -24.19 -5.77
CA LEU A 45 -1.42 -23.31 -4.61
C LEU A 45 -2.47 -23.75 -3.56
N GLU A 46 -3.52 -24.45 -3.98
CA GLU A 46 -4.50 -25.12 -3.12
C GLU A 46 -3.86 -26.26 -2.33
N GLU A 47 -3.04 -27.09 -2.99
CA GLU A 47 -2.23 -28.13 -2.32
C GLU A 47 -1.28 -27.54 -1.28
N LEU A 48 -0.73 -26.35 -1.55
CA LEU A 48 0.18 -25.66 -0.64
C LEU A 48 -0.54 -24.81 0.43
N HIS A 49 -1.86 -24.95 0.55
CA HIS A 49 -2.68 -24.35 1.62
C HIS A 49 -2.41 -22.85 1.79
N CYS A 50 -2.18 -22.11 0.71
CA CYS A 50 -2.12 -20.66 0.79
C CYS A 50 -3.54 -20.16 1.07
N LEU A 51 -3.93 -20.17 2.36
CA LEU A 51 -5.25 -19.75 2.84
C LEU A 51 -5.34 -18.25 2.68
N VAL A 52 -5.61 -17.83 1.44
CA VAL A 52 -5.96 -16.46 1.12
C VAL A 52 -7.35 -16.24 1.70
N GLU A 53 -7.41 -15.46 2.76
CA GLU A 53 -8.68 -15.06 3.33
C GLU A 53 -9.04 -13.69 2.75
N HIS A 54 -10.19 -13.61 2.08
CA HIS A 54 -10.75 -12.33 1.66
C HIS A 54 -11.45 -11.69 2.86
N VAL A 55 -10.96 -10.52 3.27
CA VAL A 55 -11.47 -9.80 4.43
C VAL A 55 -11.91 -8.38 4.06
N GLY A 56 -12.94 -7.90 4.76
CA GLY A 56 -13.63 -6.64 4.46
C GLY A 56 -15.03 -6.87 3.85
N PRO A 57 -15.67 -5.84 3.30
CA PRO A 57 -15.14 -4.48 3.14
C PRO A 57 -15.00 -3.74 4.48
N TYR A 58 -13.94 -2.95 4.61
CA TYR A 58 -13.69 -2.04 5.72
C TYR A 58 -13.95 -0.61 5.26
N HIS A 59 -14.79 0.13 5.98
CA HIS A 59 -15.06 1.53 5.66
C HIS A 59 -13.92 2.45 6.09
N ALA A 60 -13.87 3.66 5.51
CA ALA A 60 -12.88 4.68 5.87
C ALA A 60 -12.85 4.93 7.39
N GLY A 61 -11.65 5.02 7.95
CA GLY A 61 -11.41 5.16 9.39
C GLY A 61 -11.36 3.83 10.16
N THR A 62 -11.68 2.70 9.53
CA THR A 62 -11.61 1.39 10.20
C THR A 62 -10.15 0.97 10.40
N PRO A 63 -9.72 0.68 11.64
CA PRO A 63 -8.39 0.14 11.88
C PRO A 63 -8.29 -1.30 11.35
N LEU A 64 -7.23 -1.58 10.61
CA LEU A 64 -6.95 -2.90 10.02
C LEU A 64 -6.05 -3.74 10.94
N PHE A 65 -5.08 -3.10 11.57
CA PHE A 65 -4.30 -3.61 12.70
C PHE A 65 -3.74 -2.44 13.50
N ARG A 66 -3.33 -2.69 14.74
CA ARG A 66 -2.75 -1.69 15.64
C ARG A 66 -1.30 -2.00 15.95
N GLU A 67 -0.56 -0.95 16.31
CA GLU A 67 0.79 -1.09 16.84
C GLU A 67 0.78 -2.00 18.08
N GLY A 68 1.66 -2.99 18.09
CA GLY A 68 1.77 -4.00 19.15
C GLY A 68 0.89 -5.24 18.96
N ASP A 69 -0.05 -5.26 18.01
CA ASP A 69 -0.84 -6.46 17.72
C ASP A 69 0.08 -7.62 17.28
N PRO A 70 -0.22 -8.88 17.66
CA PRO A 70 0.55 -10.04 17.24
C PRO A 70 0.60 -10.19 15.72
N PHE A 71 1.78 -10.45 15.16
CA PHE A 71 1.97 -10.69 13.74
C PHE A 71 1.76 -12.16 13.41
N ASN A 72 0.69 -12.45 12.65
CA ASN A 72 0.43 -13.79 12.12
C ASN A 72 0.19 -13.81 10.60
N ALA A 73 -0.03 -12.63 10.00
CA ALA A 73 -0.44 -12.52 8.62
C ALA A 73 0.05 -11.20 8.00
N ILE A 74 0.29 -11.25 6.70
CA ILE A 74 0.42 -10.08 5.84
C ILE A 74 -0.89 -9.92 5.06
N ALA A 75 -1.13 -8.74 4.51
CA ALA A 75 -2.30 -8.51 3.69
C ALA A 75 -1.96 -7.73 2.42
N ALA A 76 -2.57 -8.09 1.29
CA ALA A 76 -2.53 -7.31 0.07
C ALA A 76 -3.81 -6.51 -0.08
N VAL A 77 -3.71 -5.25 -0.50
CA VAL A 77 -4.87 -4.41 -0.78
C VAL A 77 -5.58 -4.91 -2.04
N ARG A 78 -6.79 -5.43 -1.95
CA ARG A 78 -7.57 -5.85 -3.14
C ARG A 78 -8.29 -4.66 -3.76
N SER A 79 -8.80 -3.76 -2.94
CA SER A 79 -9.42 -2.50 -3.34
C SER A 79 -9.23 -1.44 -2.28
N GLY A 80 -9.27 -0.17 -2.68
CA GLY A 80 -9.13 0.98 -1.79
C GLY A 80 -7.68 1.37 -1.49
N THR A 81 -7.50 2.18 -0.44
CA THR A 81 -6.23 2.75 0.00
C THR A 81 -6.06 2.57 1.50
N VAL A 82 -4.89 2.08 1.91
CA VAL A 82 -4.52 1.92 3.32
C VAL A 82 -3.44 2.93 3.69
N LYS A 83 -3.57 3.54 4.87
CA LYS A 83 -2.53 4.38 5.49
C LYS A 83 -1.88 3.62 6.64
N THR A 84 -0.56 3.60 6.71
CA THR A 84 0.17 3.20 7.91
C THR A 84 0.74 4.41 8.64
N PHE A 85 0.69 4.38 9.96
CA PHE A 85 1.14 5.49 10.80
C PHE A 85 1.52 5.05 12.21
N ARG A 86 2.32 5.87 12.89
CA ARG A 86 2.63 5.74 14.31
C ARG A 86 2.16 6.98 15.06
N ILE A 87 1.97 6.85 16.36
CA ILE A 87 1.67 7.97 17.24
C ILE A 87 2.81 8.03 18.26
N ASP A 88 3.48 9.19 18.37
CA ASP A 88 4.53 9.37 19.35
C ASP A 88 3.98 9.58 20.77
N ALA A 89 4.88 9.63 21.77
CA ALA A 89 4.50 9.83 23.17
C ALA A 89 3.78 11.17 23.44
N SER A 90 3.88 12.13 22.52
CA SER A 90 3.20 13.42 22.59
C SER A 90 1.86 13.43 21.82
N GLY A 91 1.43 12.29 21.30
CA GLY A 91 0.19 12.15 20.54
C GLY A 91 0.30 12.63 19.08
N ARG A 92 1.51 12.90 18.57
CA ARG A 92 1.69 13.34 17.19
C ARG A 92 1.71 12.15 16.26
N GLU A 93 0.85 12.20 15.25
CA GLU A 93 0.81 11.19 14.20
C GLU A 93 2.03 11.34 13.28
N GLN A 94 2.60 10.21 12.87
CA GLN A 94 3.62 10.09 11.85
C GLN A 94 3.15 9.06 10.82
N VAL A 95 2.71 9.52 9.65
CA VAL A 95 2.41 8.70 8.49
C VAL A 95 3.70 8.09 7.96
N LEU A 96 3.68 6.77 7.79
CA LEU A 96 4.80 5.97 7.30
C LEU A 96 4.64 5.64 5.82
N GLY A 97 3.41 5.43 5.35
CA GLY A 97 3.16 5.11 3.96
C GLY A 97 1.69 5.03 3.61
N PHE A 98 1.46 5.00 2.30
CA PHE A 98 0.16 4.72 1.70
C PHE A 98 0.30 3.49 0.82
N PHE A 99 -0.66 2.59 0.91
CA PHE A 99 -0.68 1.33 0.18
C PHE A 99 -1.91 1.29 -0.72
N LEU A 100 -1.65 1.08 -2.01
CA LEU A 100 -2.64 1.08 -3.09
C LEU A 100 -2.93 -0.37 -3.52
N LEU A 101 -3.81 -0.51 -4.50
CA LEU A 101 -4.22 -1.80 -5.06
C LEU A 101 -3.03 -2.72 -5.35
N GLY A 102 -3.14 -3.90 -4.76
CA GLY A 102 -2.27 -5.06 -4.62
C GLY A 102 -0.88 -4.82 -4.06
N GLU A 103 -0.68 -3.75 -3.31
CA GLU A 103 0.49 -3.65 -2.45
C GLU A 103 0.27 -4.35 -1.13
N VAL A 104 1.37 -4.80 -0.53
CA VAL A 104 1.37 -5.63 0.67
C VAL A 104 1.65 -4.76 1.89
N ILE A 105 0.84 -4.94 2.94
CA ILE A 105 1.01 -4.35 4.27
C ILE A 105 1.42 -5.43 5.28
N GLY A 106 2.17 -5.02 6.31
CA GLY A 106 2.55 -5.86 7.45
C GLY A 106 3.88 -6.59 7.32
N LEU A 107 4.62 -6.40 6.22
CA LEU A 107 5.96 -7.02 6.06
C LEU A 107 6.99 -6.47 7.06
N ASP A 108 6.80 -5.26 7.55
CA ASP A 108 7.62 -4.61 8.58
C ASP A 108 7.48 -5.26 9.97
N ALA A 109 6.46 -6.10 10.18
CA ALA A 109 6.22 -6.82 11.42
C ALA A 109 7.01 -8.14 11.57
N ILE A 110 7.68 -8.60 10.50
CA ILE A 110 8.41 -9.88 10.46
C ILE A 110 9.48 -9.95 11.55
N HIS A 111 10.23 -8.87 11.78
CA HIS A 111 11.37 -8.87 12.71
C HIS A 111 10.95 -9.11 14.16
N ASN A 112 9.92 -8.41 14.64
CA ASN A 112 9.53 -8.39 16.05
C ASN A 112 8.35 -9.33 16.37
N GLY A 113 7.75 -9.99 15.37
CA GLY A 113 6.54 -10.80 15.55
C GLY A 113 5.34 -9.98 16.01
N ARG A 114 5.37 -8.65 15.83
CA ARG A 114 4.31 -7.71 16.18
C ARG A 114 4.30 -6.56 15.19
N PHE A 115 3.13 -5.99 14.92
CA PHE A 115 3.01 -4.82 14.05
C PHE A 115 3.69 -3.61 14.69
N PRO A 116 4.65 -2.95 14.00
CA PRO A 116 5.38 -1.82 14.56
C PRO A 116 4.63 -0.49 14.39
N CYS A 117 3.48 -0.50 13.72
CA CYS A 117 2.67 0.67 13.42
C CYS A 117 1.18 0.31 13.34
N ASN A 118 0.34 1.33 13.19
CA ASN A 118 -1.09 1.18 12.96
C ASN A 118 -1.37 1.21 11.46
N ALA A 119 -2.41 0.50 11.03
CA ALA A 119 -2.97 0.60 9.68
C ALA A 119 -4.46 0.95 9.72
N VAL A 120 -4.88 1.87 8.85
CA VAL A 120 -6.27 2.32 8.74
C VAL A 120 -6.71 2.44 7.29
N ALA A 121 -7.96 2.10 7.01
CA ALA A 121 -8.58 2.30 5.70
C ALA A 121 -8.85 3.80 5.46
N LEU A 122 -8.46 4.35 4.31
CA LEU A 122 -8.74 5.75 3.92
C LEU A 122 -10.02 5.91 3.07
N ASP A 123 -10.45 4.82 2.45
CA ASP A 123 -11.69 4.67 1.69
C ASP A 123 -12.25 3.25 1.97
N THR A 124 -13.14 2.73 1.11
CA THR A 124 -13.63 1.36 1.29
C THR A 124 -12.57 0.36 0.82
N VAL A 125 -12.00 -0.36 1.79
CA VAL A 125 -10.88 -1.28 1.58
C VAL A 125 -11.32 -2.73 1.69
N SER A 126 -10.88 -3.56 0.76
CA SER A 126 -10.93 -5.02 0.88
C SER A 126 -9.50 -5.56 0.78
N LEU A 127 -9.19 -6.62 1.52
CA LEU A 127 -7.83 -7.19 1.57
C LEU A 127 -7.84 -8.69 1.26
N CYS A 128 -6.74 -9.17 0.70
CA CYS A 128 -6.38 -10.58 0.69
C CYS A 128 -5.37 -10.81 1.82
N ARG A 129 -5.76 -11.56 2.85
CA ARG A 129 -4.93 -11.86 4.02
C ARG A 129 -4.22 -13.21 3.81
N PHE A 130 -2.92 -13.25 4.10
CA PHE A 130 -2.08 -14.43 3.95
C PHE A 130 -1.42 -14.77 5.27
N SER A 131 -1.51 -16.03 5.71
CA SER A 131 -0.75 -16.53 6.86
C SER A 131 0.75 -16.43 6.56
N PHE A 132 1.48 -15.62 7.34
CA PHE A 132 2.91 -15.42 7.10
C PHE A 132 3.72 -16.70 7.36
N PRO A 133 3.48 -17.49 8.42
CA PRO A 133 4.19 -18.77 8.61
C PRO A 133 4.02 -19.75 7.45
N MET A 134 2.82 -19.79 6.86
CA MET A 134 2.54 -20.66 5.71
C MET A 134 3.24 -20.13 4.45
N MET A 135 3.18 -18.81 4.20
CA MET A 135 3.92 -18.15 3.12
C MET A 135 5.45 -18.34 3.24
N ALA A 136 6.00 -18.26 4.46
CA ALA A 136 7.42 -18.49 4.69
C ALA A 136 7.81 -19.94 4.40
N THR A 137 7.00 -20.90 4.84
CA THR A 137 7.18 -22.33 4.52
C THR A 137 7.12 -22.55 3.00
N LEU A 138 6.14 -21.92 2.35
CA LEU A 138 5.93 -21.97 0.91
C LEU A 138 7.12 -21.43 0.12
N ALA A 139 7.69 -20.31 0.57
CA ALA A 139 8.86 -19.69 -0.04
C ALA A 139 10.09 -20.60 -0.04
N THR A 140 10.20 -21.56 0.90
CA THR A 140 11.30 -22.55 0.87
C THR A 140 11.18 -23.56 -0.28
N ARG A 141 9.97 -23.73 -0.83
CA ARG A 141 9.66 -24.66 -1.92
C ARG A 141 9.47 -23.95 -3.26
N MET A 142 9.21 -22.64 -3.23
CA MET A 142 8.92 -21.80 -4.39
C MET A 142 9.92 -20.63 -4.48
N PRO A 143 11.03 -20.79 -5.23
CA PRO A 143 12.05 -19.75 -5.37
C PRO A 143 11.49 -18.40 -5.85
N GLY A 144 10.56 -18.39 -6.80
CA GLY A 144 9.93 -17.15 -7.26
C GLY A 144 9.10 -16.42 -6.19
N LEU A 145 8.46 -17.15 -5.27
CA LEU A 145 7.76 -16.54 -4.14
C LEU A 145 8.76 -15.90 -3.16
N GLN A 146 9.84 -16.61 -2.86
CA GLN A 146 10.90 -16.10 -2.01
C GLN A 146 11.52 -14.82 -2.60
N ALA A 147 11.86 -14.85 -3.89
CA ALA A 147 12.39 -13.70 -4.61
C ALA A 147 11.41 -12.51 -4.59
N GLN A 148 10.10 -12.77 -4.71
CA GLN A 148 9.08 -11.73 -4.62
C GLN A 148 9.00 -11.13 -3.21
N LEU A 149 9.07 -11.93 -2.14
CA LEU A 149 9.09 -11.41 -0.77
C LEU A 149 10.33 -10.52 -0.53
N PHE A 150 11.51 -10.94 -0.97
CA PHE A 150 12.73 -10.13 -0.87
C PHE A 150 12.64 -8.84 -1.69
N ARG A 151 12.05 -8.90 -2.89
CA ARG A 151 11.81 -7.71 -3.70
C ARG A 151 10.91 -6.70 -3.00
N LEU A 152 9.81 -7.16 -2.38
CA LEU A 152 8.90 -6.29 -1.63
C LEU A 152 9.60 -5.63 -0.43
N LEU A 153 10.37 -6.39 0.34
CA LEU A 153 11.16 -5.86 1.45
C LEU A 153 12.20 -4.83 0.98
N SER A 154 12.92 -5.12 -0.10
CA SER A 154 13.89 -4.20 -0.69
C SER A 154 13.24 -2.91 -1.18
N GLN A 155 12.05 -3.00 -1.80
CA GLN A 155 11.28 -1.83 -2.21
C GLN A 155 10.88 -0.96 -1.03
N ASP A 156 10.46 -1.54 0.09
CA ASP A 156 10.08 -0.77 1.28
C ASP A 156 11.29 -0.07 1.93
N ILE A 157 12.46 -0.71 1.95
CA ILE A 157 13.72 -0.08 2.38
C ILE A 157 14.04 1.13 1.49
N ASN A 158 13.95 0.97 0.16
CA ASN A 158 14.24 2.06 -0.78
C ASN A 158 13.25 3.22 -0.65
N LYS A 159 11.95 2.94 -0.45
CA LYS A 159 10.93 3.97 -0.21
C LYS A 159 11.24 4.79 1.04
N ALA A 160 11.66 4.14 2.12
CA ALA A 160 12.03 4.80 3.36
C ALA A 160 13.25 5.72 3.18
N ALA A 161 14.25 5.27 2.41
CA ALA A 161 15.45 6.05 2.14
C ALA A 161 15.22 7.23 1.16
N ALA A 162 14.33 7.09 0.18
CA ALA A 162 14.12 8.07 -0.88
C ALA A 162 13.69 9.46 -0.37
N MET A 163 13.07 9.54 0.81
CA MET A 163 12.58 10.80 1.39
C MET A 163 13.55 11.44 2.41
N ALA A 164 14.72 10.85 2.64
CA ALA A 164 15.68 11.27 3.65
C ALA A 164 16.58 12.46 3.24
N GLY A 165 16.62 12.83 1.96
CA GLY A 165 17.41 13.97 1.47
C GLY A 165 16.79 15.33 1.77
N ASP A 166 17.61 16.38 1.70
CA ASP A 166 17.18 17.79 1.82
C ASP A 166 16.54 18.28 0.52
N PHE A 167 15.28 17.90 0.31
CA PHE A 167 14.49 18.29 -0.85
C PHE A 167 13.51 19.40 -0.51
N SER A 168 13.33 20.32 -1.45
CA SER A 168 12.29 21.35 -1.42
C SER A 168 10.88 20.74 -1.42
N ALA A 169 9.89 21.55 -1.04
CA ALA A 169 8.50 21.13 -1.05
C ALA A 169 8.01 20.72 -2.45
N ASP A 170 8.55 21.34 -3.51
CA ASP A 170 8.15 21.11 -4.89
C ASP A 170 8.70 19.79 -5.40
N GLU A 171 9.99 19.54 -5.13
CA GLU A 171 10.64 18.27 -5.47
C GLU A 171 9.95 17.09 -4.76
N ARG A 172 9.65 17.22 -3.46
CA ARG A 172 8.92 16.19 -2.69
C ARG A 172 7.53 15.94 -3.24
N MET A 173 6.78 17.01 -3.55
CA MET A 173 5.42 16.89 -4.05
C MET A 173 5.40 16.30 -5.47
N ALA A 174 6.29 16.73 -6.35
CA ALA A 174 6.43 16.17 -7.70
C ALA A 174 6.78 14.68 -7.65
N ALA A 175 7.75 14.31 -6.82
CA ALA A 175 8.15 12.92 -6.61
C ALA A 175 7.01 12.06 -6.06
N PHE A 176 6.24 12.59 -5.11
CA PHE A 176 5.06 11.90 -4.56
C PHE A 176 4.00 11.64 -5.64
N VAL A 177 3.63 12.67 -6.40
CA VAL A 177 2.61 12.56 -7.46
C VAL A 177 3.05 11.55 -8.52
N LEU A 178 4.30 11.59 -8.97
CA LEU A 178 4.83 10.62 -9.94
C LEU A 178 4.92 9.20 -9.39
N SER A 179 5.31 9.04 -8.12
CA SER A 179 5.34 7.73 -7.46
C SER A 179 3.95 7.09 -7.46
N ILE A 180 2.90 7.85 -7.10
CA ILE A 180 1.52 7.38 -7.15
C ILE A 180 1.08 7.07 -8.59
N ALA A 181 1.38 7.96 -9.54
CA ALA A 181 1.07 7.77 -10.95
C ALA A 181 1.67 6.46 -11.51
N ARG A 182 2.96 6.20 -11.22
CA ARG A 182 3.67 4.97 -11.61
C ARG A 182 3.02 3.72 -11.01
N ARG A 183 2.60 3.79 -9.74
CA ARG A 183 1.94 2.68 -9.03
C ARG A 183 0.57 2.35 -9.64
N PHE A 184 -0.22 3.36 -10.01
CA PHE A 184 -1.48 3.17 -10.75
C PHE A 184 -1.23 2.61 -12.16
N ALA A 185 -0.25 3.15 -12.90
CA ALA A 185 0.11 2.70 -14.24
C ALA A 185 0.55 1.22 -14.25
N TYR A 186 1.33 0.80 -13.26
CA TYR A 186 1.76 -0.59 -13.09
C TYR A 186 0.58 -1.56 -12.91
N ARG A 187 -0.58 -1.05 -12.47
CA ARG A 187 -1.83 -1.82 -12.34
C ARG A 187 -2.80 -1.64 -13.51
N GLY A 188 -2.36 -1.04 -14.60
CA GLY A 188 -3.17 -0.82 -15.81
C GLY A 188 -4.17 0.33 -15.71
N PHE A 189 -4.09 1.16 -14.66
CA PHE A 189 -4.86 2.40 -14.59
C PHE A 189 -4.17 3.54 -15.36
N SER A 190 -4.86 4.67 -15.49
CA SER A 190 -4.29 5.83 -16.17
C SER A 190 -2.99 6.29 -15.51
N PRO A 191 -1.90 6.47 -16.28
CA PRO A 191 -0.63 6.95 -15.76
C PRO A 191 -0.64 8.46 -15.48
N THR A 192 -1.70 9.17 -15.88
CA THR A 192 -1.79 10.62 -15.74
C THR A 192 -2.98 11.07 -14.91
N ARG A 193 -4.01 10.24 -14.73
CA ARG A 193 -5.24 10.62 -14.01
C ARG A 193 -5.58 9.60 -12.92
N PHE A 194 -5.67 10.06 -11.68
CA PHE A 194 -5.91 9.20 -10.52
C PHE A 194 -6.50 9.97 -9.33
N VAL A 195 -7.08 9.23 -8.39
CA VAL A 195 -7.67 9.79 -7.17
C VAL A 195 -6.75 9.54 -5.98
N LEU A 196 -6.54 10.57 -5.17
CA LEU A 196 -5.82 10.49 -3.90
C LEU A 196 -6.81 10.44 -2.73
N SER A 197 -6.95 9.27 -2.11
CA SER A 197 -7.86 9.09 -0.97
C SER A 197 -7.37 9.76 0.32
N MET A 198 -6.06 9.96 0.44
CA MET A 198 -5.40 10.64 1.56
C MET A 198 -5.67 12.15 1.58
N SER A 199 -5.78 12.73 2.78
CA SER A 199 -5.99 14.16 2.95
C SER A 199 -4.70 14.96 2.72
N ARG A 200 -4.82 16.30 2.58
CA ARG A 200 -3.64 17.20 2.53
C ARG A 200 -2.81 17.12 3.80
N THR A 201 -3.44 16.86 4.94
CA THR A 201 -2.75 16.64 6.22
C THR A 201 -1.96 15.34 6.21
N ASP A 202 -2.54 14.25 5.71
CA ASP A 202 -1.83 12.97 5.59
C ASP A 202 -0.64 13.09 4.62
N ILE A 203 -0.84 13.74 3.46
CA ILE A 203 0.22 13.98 2.47
C ILE A 203 1.32 14.84 3.10
N GLY A 204 0.97 15.93 3.78
CA GLY A 204 1.94 16.78 4.46
C GLY A 204 2.75 16.01 5.49
N ASN A 205 2.07 15.21 6.32
CA ASN A 205 2.72 14.39 7.32
C ASN A 205 3.71 13.39 6.71
N TYR A 206 3.29 12.67 5.67
CA TYR A 206 4.13 11.73 4.92
C TYR A 206 5.36 12.42 4.31
N LEU A 207 5.17 13.59 3.69
CA LEU A 207 6.23 14.36 3.02
C LEU A 207 7.06 15.23 3.96
N ARG A 208 6.78 15.24 5.27
CA ARG A 208 7.43 16.15 6.25
C ARG A 208 7.20 17.64 5.92
N LEU A 209 6.01 17.97 5.43
CA LEU A 209 5.57 19.32 5.10
C LEU A 209 4.33 19.71 5.90
N ALA A 210 4.13 21.01 6.14
CA ALA A 210 2.85 21.49 6.65
C ALA A 210 1.75 21.26 5.59
N ALA A 211 0.52 20.93 6.04
CA ALA A 211 -0.63 20.74 5.15
C ALA A 211 -0.93 21.99 4.28
N GLU A 212 -0.69 23.18 4.85
CA GLU A 212 -0.77 24.45 4.13
C GLU A 212 0.26 24.53 3.01
N THR A 213 1.51 24.12 3.26
CA THR A 213 2.58 24.07 2.25
C THR A 213 2.19 23.15 1.10
N VAL A 214 1.68 21.94 1.39
CA VAL A 214 1.19 21.02 0.35
C VAL A 214 0.12 21.68 -0.51
N SER A 215 -0.82 22.39 0.13
CA SER A 215 -1.91 23.08 -0.58
C SER A 215 -1.38 24.21 -1.47
N ARG A 216 -0.37 24.98 -0.99
CA ARG A 216 0.29 26.03 -1.76
C ARG A 216 1.07 25.48 -2.96
N VAL A 217 1.82 24.40 -2.78
CA VAL A 217 2.56 23.74 -3.87
C VAL A 217 1.60 23.22 -4.94
N VAL A 218 0.51 22.57 -4.54
CA VAL A 218 -0.50 22.06 -5.48
C VAL A 218 -1.20 23.17 -6.23
N ARG A 219 -1.47 24.31 -5.59
CA ARG A 219 -2.01 25.49 -6.27
C ARG A 219 -1.01 26.03 -7.29
N ARG A 220 0.25 26.20 -6.91
CA ARG A 220 1.31 26.62 -7.85
C ARG A 220 1.43 25.67 -9.04
N PHE A 221 1.42 24.35 -8.81
CA PHE A 221 1.46 23.36 -9.90
C PHE A 221 0.25 23.47 -10.84
N GLN A 222 -0.93 23.88 -10.34
CA GLN A 222 -2.08 24.18 -11.20
C GLN A 222 -1.91 25.48 -11.97
N ASP A 223 -1.48 26.56 -11.31
CA ASP A 223 -1.27 27.87 -11.92
C ASP A 223 -0.19 27.80 -13.04
N GLU A 224 0.81 26.92 -12.90
CA GLU A 224 1.86 26.67 -13.88
C GLU A 224 1.49 25.64 -14.97
N GLY A 225 0.28 25.07 -14.92
CA GLY A 225 -0.19 24.08 -15.88
C GLY A 225 0.49 22.71 -15.77
N LEU A 226 1.09 22.37 -14.63
CA LEU A 226 1.69 21.05 -14.38
C LEU A 226 0.63 20.00 -14.03
N LEU A 227 -0.35 20.39 -13.22
CA LEU A 227 -1.43 19.53 -12.74
C LEU A 227 -2.79 20.20 -12.94
N ARG A 228 -3.84 19.40 -13.09
CA ARG A 228 -5.23 19.79 -12.83
C ARG A 228 -5.71 19.01 -11.61
N VAL A 229 -6.33 19.70 -10.66
CA VAL A 229 -6.87 19.06 -9.45
C VAL A 229 -8.32 19.46 -9.24
N ASP A 230 -9.21 18.47 -9.22
CA ASP A 230 -10.60 18.64 -8.79
C ASP A 230 -10.85 17.79 -7.54
N ARG A 231 -10.99 18.47 -6.39
CA ARG A 231 -11.11 17.84 -5.06
C ARG A 231 -9.96 16.86 -4.76
N ARG A 232 -10.18 15.57 -5.00
CA ARG A 232 -9.24 14.46 -4.78
C ARG A 232 -8.72 13.85 -6.09
N GLU A 233 -9.27 14.25 -7.22
CA GLU A 233 -8.83 13.82 -8.53
C GLU A 233 -7.66 14.68 -9.00
N PHE A 234 -6.59 14.01 -9.40
CA PHE A 234 -5.39 14.62 -9.94
C PHE A 234 -5.22 14.18 -11.38
N GLU A 235 -4.80 15.13 -12.20
CA GLU A 235 -4.40 14.90 -13.57
C GLU A 235 -3.09 15.60 -13.87
N ILE A 236 -2.13 14.85 -14.41
CA ILE A 236 -0.84 15.35 -14.85
C ILE A 236 -1.00 15.93 -16.26
N LEU A 237 -0.80 17.24 -16.39
CA LEU A 237 -0.90 17.96 -17.66
C LEU A 237 0.46 18.05 -18.37
N ASP A 238 1.55 18.22 -17.61
CA ASP A 238 2.91 18.23 -18.12
C ASP A 238 3.80 17.24 -17.36
N LEU A 239 3.83 16.01 -17.88
CA LEU A 239 4.62 14.92 -17.30
C LEU A 239 6.13 15.22 -17.30
N ARG A 240 6.63 15.90 -18.33
CA ARG A 240 8.07 16.15 -18.49
C ARG A 240 8.57 17.14 -17.45
N ARG A 241 7.88 18.28 -17.29
CA ARG A 241 8.25 19.27 -16.26
C ARG A 241 8.10 18.69 -14.86
N LEU A 242 7.08 17.88 -14.61
CA LEU A 242 6.91 17.21 -13.31
C LEU A 242 8.06 16.21 -13.03
N GLN A 243 8.51 15.46 -14.03
CA GLN A 243 9.68 14.57 -13.93
C GLN A 243 10.97 15.35 -13.63
N GLN A 244 11.17 16.51 -14.25
CA GLN A 244 12.33 17.36 -13.97
C GLN A 244 12.38 17.81 -12.51
N LEU A 245 11.23 18.22 -11.95
CA LEU A 245 11.12 18.60 -10.53
C LEU A 245 11.36 17.41 -9.59
N ALA A 246 10.94 16.20 -9.97
CA ALA A 246 11.09 15.02 -9.12
C ALA A 246 12.46 14.35 -9.20
N LEU A 247 13.27 14.67 -10.21
CA LEU A 247 14.57 14.03 -10.50
C LEU A 247 15.53 13.97 -9.30
N PRO A 248 15.64 15.01 -8.44
CA PRO A 248 16.51 14.95 -7.27
C PRO A 248 16.13 13.85 -6.27
N VAL A 249 14.84 13.51 -6.20
CA VAL A 249 14.26 12.53 -5.26
C VAL A 249 14.18 11.14 -5.88
N LEU A 250 13.61 11.03 -7.09
CA LEU A 250 13.37 9.75 -7.79
C LEU A 250 14.53 9.40 -8.71
N ARG A 251 15.72 9.21 -8.16
CA ARG A 251 16.93 8.81 -8.92
C ARG A 251 16.70 7.47 -9.62
N GLU A 252 16.19 7.53 -10.85
CA GLU A 252 16.07 6.43 -11.82
C GLU A 252 16.89 6.79 -13.06
#